data_AF-A0A7W4AXM4-F1
#
_entry.id   AF-A0A7W4AXM4-F1
#
_cell.length_a   1.000
_cell.length_b   1.000
_cell.length_c   1.000
_cell.angle_alpha   90.00
_cell.angle_beta   90.00
_cell.angle_gamma   90.00
#
_symmetry.space_group_name_H-M   'P 1'
#
loop_
_entity.id
_entity.type
_entity.pdbx_description
1 polymer ?
#
loop_
_entity_poly.entity_id
_entity_poly.type
_entity_poly.pdbx_seq_one_letter_code
_entity_poly.pdbx_strand_id
1 'polypeptide(L)'
;MSPFEYINNYYNVNAEFGKRVIVDGEPGVIAKDCGHYIGVNFDKDKPGLISNCHPTWRVEYGAVGKIRKPTASQRRYQRYLEVGDCFDSFKHFLHWESAQGGAA
;
A
#
# COMPACT_ATOMS: atom_id res chain seq x y z
N MET A 1 11.46 -9.58 12.75
CA MET A 1 10.06 -9.98 12.61
C MET A 1 9.76 -10.05 11.12
N SER A 2 9.27 -11.18 10.62
CA SER A 2 8.81 -11.27 9.25
C SER A 2 7.52 -10.46 9.06
N PRO A 3 7.23 -9.98 7.84
CA PRO A 3 5.98 -9.28 7.57
C PRO A 3 4.78 -10.11 8.04
N PHE A 4 3.81 -9.45 8.68
CA PHE A 4 2.58 -10.04 9.21
C PHE A 4 2.76 -11.11 10.30
N GLU A 5 3.98 -11.34 10.80
CA GLU A 5 4.25 -12.37 11.82
C GLU A 5 3.38 -12.19 13.07
N TYR A 6 3.27 -10.96 13.55
CA TYR A 6 2.43 -10.65 14.71
C TYR A 6 0.97 -11.03 14.46
N ILE A 7 0.36 -10.57 13.37
CA ILE A 7 -1.07 -10.80 13.13
C ILE A 7 -1.38 -12.25 12.82
N ASN A 8 -0.49 -12.94 12.11
CA ASN A 8 -0.66 -14.35 11.80
C ASN A 8 -0.62 -15.18 13.08
N ASN A 9 0.29 -14.87 14.02
CA ASN A 9 0.39 -15.57 15.29
C ASN A 9 -0.71 -15.17 16.29
N TYR A 10 -1.04 -13.88 16.38
CA TYR A 10 -1.96 -13.35 17.39
C TYR A 10 -3.43 -13.56 17.02
N TYR A 11 -3.80 -13.30 15.76
CA TYR A 11 -5.18 -13.43 15.27
C TYR A 11 -5.45 -14.78 14.58
N ASN A 12 -4.42 -15.63 14.43
CA ASN A 12 -4.50 -16.90 13.72
C ASN A 12 -5.06 -16.74 12.29
N VAL A 13 -4.55 -15.73 11.57
CA VAL A 13 -4.91 -15.46 10.16
C VAL A 13 -3.77 -15.88 9.23
N ASN A 14 -4.05 -15.92 7.92
CA ASN A 14 -3.06 -16.23 6.89
C ASN A 14 -2.83 -15.00 6.01
N ALA A 15 -2.32 -13.91 6.60
CA ALA A 15 -1.99 -12.69 5.88
C ALA A 15 -0.60 -12.81 5.24
N GLU A 16 -0.51 -12.45 3.95
CA GLU A 16 0.73 -12.41 3.18
C GLU A 16 0.64 -11.32 2.11
N PHE A 17 1.79 -10.85 1.63
CA PHE A 17 1.81 -9.89 0.54
C PHE A 17 1.19 -10.48 -0.73
N GLY A 18 0.35 -9.68 -1.40
CA GLY A 18 -0.32 -10.10 -2.61
C GLY A 18 -1.57 -10.93 -2.38
N LYS A 19 -1.91 -11.31 -1.14
CA LYS A 19 -3.13 -12.07 -0.89
C LYS A 19 -4.37 -11.28 -1.24
N ARG A 20 -5.29 -11.92 -1.96
CA ARG A 20 -6.63 -11.36 -2.23
C ARG A 20 -7.45 -11.41 -0.97
N VAL A 21 -8.17 -10.32 -0.72
CA VAL A 21 -9.11 -10.22 0.38
C VAL A 21 -10.40 -9.57 -0.07
N ILE A 22 -11.49 -9.89 0.62
CA ILE A 22 -12.74 -9.13 0.57
C ILE A 22 -12.96 -8.59 1.98
N VAL A 23 -12.99 -7.26 2.13
CA VAL A 23 -13.23 -6.60 3.42
C VAL A 23 -14.56 -5.89 3.35
N ASP A 24 -15.51 -6.29 4.18
CA ASP A 24 -16.87 -5.73 4.20
C ASP A 24 -17.56 -5.71 2.82
N GLY A 25 -17.34 -6.77 2.04
CA GLY A 25 -17.86 -6.89 0.67
C GLY A 25 -17.02 -6.19 -0.41
N GLU A 26 -15.95 -5.49 -0.04
CA GLU A 26 -15.07 -4.79 -0.99
C GLU A 26 -13.81 -5.61 -1.32
N PRO A 27 -13.57 -5.95 -2.60
CA PRO A 27 -12.41 -6.73 -3.00
C PRO A 27 -11.12 -5.89 -3.06
N GLY A 28 -10.02 -6.49 -2.63
CA GLY A 28 -8.70 -5.85 -2.64
C GLY A 28 -7.54 -6.84 -2.52
N VAL A 29 -6.34 -6.28 -2.38
CA VAL A 29 -5.10 -7.04 -2.21
C VAL A 29 -4.28 -6.52 -1.04
N ILE A 30 -3.75 -7.42 -0.21
CA ILE A 30 -2.81 -7.05 0.85
C ILE A 30 -1.52 -6.56 0.20
N ALA A 31 -1.19 -5.29 0.41
CA ALA A 31 -0.08 -4.60 -0.24
C ALA A 31 0.92 -3.99 0.76
N LYS A 32 0.57 -3.89 2.05
CA LYS A 32 1.43 -3.32 3.09
C LYS A 32 1.23 -4.04 4.43
N ASP A 33 2.31 -4.22 5.18
CA ASP A 33 2.25 -4.57 6.61
C ASP A 33 2.07 -3.29 7.43
N CYS A 34 0.98 -3.24 8.20
CA CYS A 34 0.58 -2.11 9.02
C CYS A 34 0.55 -2.49 10.52
N GLY A 35 1.35 -3.46 10.95
CA GLY A 35 1.45 -3.87 12.36
C GLY A 35 0.22 -4.66 12.78
N HIS A 36 -0.69 -4.05 13.55
CA HIS A 36 -1.94 -4.69 13.99
C HIS A 36 -3.00 -4.82 12.88
N TYR A 37 -2.75 -4.21 11.72
CA TYR A 37 -3.68 -4.15 10.59
C TYR A 37 -3.05 -4.77 9.34
N ILE A 38 -3.91 -5.26 8.43
CA ILE A 38 -3.52 -5.55 7.06
C ILE A 38 -3.70 -4.28 6.22
N GLY A 39 -2.68 -3.89 5.47
CA GLY A 39 -2.76 -2.79 4.52
C GLY A 39 -3.29 -3.27 3.18
N VAL A 40 -4.55 -2.95 2.88
CA VAL A 40 -5.25 -3.39 1.67
C VAL A 40 -5.28 -2.27 0.63
N ASN A 41 -4.91 -2.58 -0.61
CA ASN A 41 -5.24 -1.76 -1.76
C ASN A 41 -6.51 -2.32 -2.40
N PHE A 42 -7.63 -1.60 -2.29
CA PHE A 42 -8.89 -2.02 -2.89
C PHE A 42 -8.85 -1.87 -4.41
N ASP A 43 -9.60 -2.70 -5.11
CA ASP A 43 -9.62 -2.68 -6.58
C ASP A 43 -10.20 -1.38 -7.14
N LYS A 44 -11.16 -0.79 -6.43
CA LYS A 44 -11.76 0.52 -6.76
C LYS A 44 -10.76 1.68 -6.62
N ASP A 45 -9.71 1.51 -5.83
CA ASP A 45 -8.76 2.56 -5.53
C ASP A 45 -7.63 2.63 -6.56
N LYS A 46 -6.92 3.76 -6.55
CA LYS A 46 -5.68 3.91 -7.30
C LYS A 46 -4.62 2.96 -6.74
N PRO A 47 -3.75 2.37 -7.57
CA PRO A 47 -2.64 1.57 -7.10
C PRO A 47 -1.79 2.34 -6.08
N GLY A 48 -1.44 1.67 -4.97
CA GLY A 48 -0.62 2.24 -3.91
C GLY A 48 -1.39 2.99 -2.81
N LEU A 49 -2.70 3.20 -2.96
CA LEU A 49 -3.53 3.69 -1.85
C LEU A 49 -3.76 2.54 -0.87
N ILE A 50 -3.32 2.71 0.38
CA ILE A 50 -3.40 1.67 1.41
C ILE A 50 -4.46 2.05 2.44
N SER A 51 -5.43 1.17 2.63
CA SER A 51 -6.43 1.23 3.69
C SER A 51 -6.06 0.24 4.79
N ASN A 52 -6.06 0.69 6.04
CA ASN A 52 -5.80 -0.17 7.19
C ASN A 52 -7.09 -0.94 7.54
N CYS A 53 -7.07 -2.27 7.37
CA CYS A 53 -8.20 -3.13 7.71
C CYS A 53 -7.83 -4.04 8.88
N HIS A 54 -8.75 -4.20 9.84
CA HIS A 54 -8.52 -5.11 10.97
C HIS A 54 -8.52 -6.56 10.46
N PRO A 55 -7.53 -7.40 10.81
CA PRO A 55 -7.31 -8.70 10.18
C PRO A 55 -8.46 -9.70 10.35
N THR A 56 -9.33 -9.51 11.34
CA THR A 56 -10.47 -10.43 11.61
C THR A 56 -11.83 -9.80 11.36
N TRP A 57 -11.92 -8.50 11.06
CA TRP A 57 -13.21 -7.81 10.97
C TRP A 57 -13.76 -7.88 9.55
N ARG A 58 -14.70 -8.81 9.31
CA ARG A 58 -15.36 -9.01 8.01
C ARG A 58 -14.36 -9.17 6.86
N VAL A 59 -13.26 -9.88 7.12
CA VAL A 59 -12.22 -10.17 6.14
C VAL A 59 -12.35 -11.61 5.68
N GLU A 60 -12.47 -11.80 4.37
CA GLU A 60 -12.34 -13.09 3.72
C GLU A 60 -10.97 -13.15 3.05
N TYR A 61 -10.16 -14.15 3.41
CA TYR A 61 -8.83 -14.35 2.82
C TYR A 61 -8.93 -15.34 1.65
N GLY A 62 -8.49 -14.89 0.47
CA GLY A 62 -8.47 -15.69 -0.76
C GLY A 62 -7.08 -16.16 -1.16
N ALA A 63 -6.90 -16.44 -2.45
CA ALA A 63 -5.63 -16.86 -3.03
C ALA A 63 -4.62 -15.69 -3.14
N VAL A 64 -3.35 -16.02 -3.35
CA VAL A 64 -2.33 -15.02 -3.73
C VAL A 64 -2.67 -14.45 -5.10
N GLY A 65 -2.81 -13.13 -5.14
CA GLY A 65 -3.01 -12.33 -6.33
C GLY A 65 -1.80 -11.45 -6.65
N LYS A 66 -1.98 -10.58 -7.64
CA LYS A 66 -0.94 -9.65 -8.11
C LYS A 66 -1.10 -8.28 -7.44
N ILE A 67 -0.05 -7.80 -6.79
CA ILE A 67 0.00 -6.44 -6.26
C ILE A 67 0.05 -5.44 -7.42
N ARG A 68 -0.88 -4.48 -7.43
CA ARG A 68 -0.92 -3.39 -8.42
C ARG A 68 0.18 -2.39 -8.08
N LYS A 69 1.18 -2.25 -8.96
CA LYS A 69 2.26 -1.28 -8.78
C LYS A 69 1.81 0.10 -9.27
N PRO A 70 2.04 1.18 -8.50
CA PRO A 70 1.80 2.54 -8.97
C PRO A 70 2.68 2.88 -10.17
N THR A 71 2.16 3.72 -11.07
CA THR A 71 2.94 4.26 -12.19
C THR A 71 4.10 5.13 -11.67
N ALA A 72 5.10 5.40 -12.52
CA ALA A 72 6.20 6.28 -12.14
C ALA A 72 5.70 7.66 -11.68
N SER A 73 4.73 8.25 -12.38
CA SER A 73 4.14 9.53 -11.99
C SER A 73 3.39 9.47 -10.66
N GLN A 74 2.64 8.39 -10.40
CA GLN A 74 1.95 8.18 -9.12
C GLN A 74 2.94 8.05 -7.95
N ARG A 75 4.05 7.32 -8.13
CA ARG A 75 5.11 7.22 -7.11
C ARG A 75 5.74 8.58 -6.79
N ARG A 76 6.07 9.35 -7.83
CA ARG A 76 6.63 10.72 -7.67
C ARG A 76 5.66 11.64 -6.95
N TYR A 77 4.38 11.58 -7.31
CA TYR A 77 3.36 12.38 -6.65
C TYR A 77 3.17 11.98 -5.18
N GLN A 78 3.19 10.68 -4.86
CA GLN A 78 3.14 10.21 -3.48
C GLN A 78 4.32 10.76 -2.66
N ARG A 79 5.54 10.70 -3.21
CA ARG A 79 6.73 11.28 -2.58
C ARG A 79 6.59 12.78 -2.38
N TYR A 80 6.06 13.50 -3.38
CA TYR A 80 5.74 14.92 -3.23
C TYR A 80 4.74 15.20 -2.11
N LEU A 81 3.74 14.36 -1.87
CA LEU A 81 2.84 14.55 -0.72
C LEU A 81 3.56 14.38 0.63
N GLU A 82 4.64 13.60 0.69
CA GLU A 82 5.43 13.39 1.91
C GLU A 82 6.43 14.52 2.19
N VAL A 83 6.98 15.17 1.16
CA VAL A 83 8.02 16.22 1.28
C VAL A 83 7.61 17.57 0.68
N GLY A 84 6.34 17.73 0.34
CA GLY A 84 5.83 18.82 -0.49
C GLY A 84 6.03 20.20 0.12
N ASP A 85 6.04 20.29 1.44
CA ASP A 85 6.28 21.52 2.19
C ASP A 85 7.67 22.14 1.91
N CYS A 86 8.60 21.36 1.34
CA CYS A 86 9.92 21.84 0.91
C CYS A 86 9.94 22.44 -0.50
N PHE A 87 8.80 22.45 -1.23
CA PHE A 87 8.73 22.87 -2.63
C PHE A 87 7.51 23.75 -2.91
N ASP A 88 7.67 24.76 -3.76
CA ASP A 88 6.56 25.67 -4.12
C ASP A 88 5.44 24.99 -4.92
N SER A 89 5.76 23.88 -5.60
CA SER A 89 4.80 23.11 -6.39
C SER A 89 5.35 21.73 -6.75
N PHE A 90 4.46 20.85 -7.22
CA PHE A 90 4.86 19.56 -7.78
C PHE A 90 5.84 19.70 -8.96
N LYS A 91 5.72 20.77 -9.76
CA LYS A 91 6.66 21.04 -10.85
C LYS A 91 8.06 21.38 -10.32
N HIS A 92 8.15 22.19 -9.26
CA HIS A 92 9.43 22.49 -8.61
C HIS A 92 10.08 21.19 -8.07
N PHE A 93 9.30 20.36 -7.39
CA PHE A 93 9.75 19.03 -6.94
C PHE A 93 10.29 18.15 -8.07
N LEU A 94 9.59 18.06 -9.21
CA LEU A 94 10.03 17.24 -10.34
C LEU A 94 11.34 17.73 -10.96
N HIS A 95 11.56 19.04 -11.05
CA HIS A 95 12.82 19.60 -11.52
C HIS A 95 13.98 19.23 -10.59
N TRP A 96 13.77 19.35 -9.27
CA TRP A 96 14.75 18.95 -8.26
C TRP A 96 15.05 17.44 -8.29
N GLU A 97 14.02 16.59 -8.43
CA GLU A 97 14.18 15.14 -8.49
C GLU A 97 14.94 14.71 -9.75
N SER A 98 14.67 15.34 -10.89
CA SER A 98 15.40 15.08 -12.15
C SER A 98 16.84 15.53 -12.07
N ALA A 99 17.14 16.63 -11.38
CA ALA A 99 18.50 17.14 -11.19
C ALA A 99 19.37 16.22 -10.32
N GLN A 100 18.76 15.42 -9.43
CA GLN A 100 19.46 14.43 -8.60
C GLN A 100 19.72 13.09 -9.28
N GLY A 101 19.47 12.97 -10.59
CA GLY A 101 19.77 11.76 -11.35
C GLY A 101 18.73 10.65 -11.23
N GLY A 102 17.47 10.98 -10.89
CA GLY A 102 16.33 10.07 -10.94
C GLY A 102 16.52 8.80 -10.13
N ALA A 103 16.21 8.84 -8.83
CA ALA A 103 16.19 7.63 -8.00
C ALA A 103 15.31 6.55 -8.67
N ALA A 104 15.94 5.43 -9.03
CA ALA A 104 15.36 4.27 -9.69
C ALA A 104 14.28 3.59 -8.83
#